data_AF-A0A101XFR7-F1
#
_entry.id   AF-A0A101XFR7-F1
#
_cell.length_a   1.000
_cell.length_b   1.000
_cell.length_c   1.000
_cell.angle_alpha   90.00
_cell.angle_beta   90.00
_cell.angle_gamma   90.00
#
_symmetry.space_group_name_H-M   'P 1'
#
loop_
_entity.id
_entity.type
_entity.pdbx_description
1 polymer ?
#
loop_
_entity_poly.entity_id
_entity_poly.type
_entity_poly.pdbx_seq_one_letter_code
_entity_poly.pdbx_strand_id
1 'polypeptide(L)' 'MYTVVLITAPDRENGKKIARHLLEKRLASCVNMTPTSSTYWWEGKIEEAEEVLLIVKTTSDKVNDLVKEVKDDTPVP' A
#
# COMPACT_ATOMS: atom_id res chain seq x y z
N MET A 1 13.20 8.16 13.16
CA MET A 1 11.86 7.88 13.73
C MET A 1 11.24 6.77 12.90
N TYR A 2 10.62 5.79 13.55
CA TYR A 2 9.91 4.71 12.83
C TYR A 2 8.52 5.18 12.43
N THR A 3 8.04 4.74 11.27
CA THR A 3 6.74 5.09 10.72
C THR A 3 6.08 3.86 10.13
N VAL A 4 4.77 3.77 10.26
CA VAL A 4 3.95 2.76 9.58
C VAL A 4 3.16 3.45 8.47
N VAL A 5 3.28 2.95 7.25
CA VAL A 5 2.49 3.39 6.10
C VAL A 5 1.45 2.32 5.79
N LEU A 6 0.20 2.75 5.60
CA LEU A 6 -0.92 1.88 5.22
C LEU A 6 -1.21 2.08 3.73
N ILE A 7 -1.28 0.99 2.98
CA ILE A 7 -1.56 0.98 1.55
C ILE A 7 -2.63 -0.09 1.30
N THR A 8 -3.66 0.19 0.50
CA THR A 8 -4.57 -0.83 -0.01
C THR A 8 -4.18 -1.20 -1.44
N ALA A 9 -4.41 -2.46 -1.81
CA ALA A 9 -4.20 -2.98 -3.16
C ALA A 9 -5.43 -3.80 -3.59
N PRO A 10 -5.77 -3.84 -4.89
CA PRO A 10 -6.99 -4.49 -5.37
C PRO A 10 -7.00 -6.00 -5.14
N ASP A 11 -5.83 -6.63 -5.02
CA ASP A 11 -5.72 -8.05 -4.72
C ASP A 11 -4.37 -8.41 -4.09
N ARG A 12 -4.23 -9.68 -3.69
CA ARG A 12 -3.03 -10.22 -3.05
C ARG A 12 -1.82 -10.29 -3.98
N GLU A 13 -2.00 -10.40 -5.29
CA GLU A 13 -0.90 -10.41 -6.25
C GLU A 13 -0.27 -9.02 -6.37
N ASN A 14 -1.11 -7.99 -6.54
CA ASN A 14 -0.71 -6.59 -6.57
C ASN A 14 -0.06 -6.18 -5.24
N GLY A 15 -0.65 -6.57 -4.10
CA GLY A 15 -0.03 -6.33 -2.80
C GLY A 15 1.35 -6.99 -2.64
N LYS A 16 1.55 -8.20 -3.18
CA LYS A 16 2.87 -8.86 -3.19
C LYS A 16 3.89 -8.12 -4.06
N LYS A 17 3.49 -7.60 -5.23
CA LYS A 17 4.37 -6.83 -6.12
C LYS A 17 4.88 -5.58 -5.42
N ILE A 18 3.97 -4.79 -4.84
CA ILE A 18 4.31 -3.59 -4.04
C ILE A 18 5.25 -3.94 -2.88
N ALA A 19 4.91 -4.97 -2.11
CA ALA A 19 5.70 -5.38 -0.96
C ALA A 19 7.14 -5.78 -1.35
N ARG A 20 7.32 -6.53 -2.45
CA ARG A 20 8.66 -6.92 -2.93
C ARG A 20 9.44 -5.72 -3.45
N HIS A 21 8.81 -4.87 -4.26
CA HIS A 21 9.43 -3.66 -4.81
C HIS A 21 9.99 -2.75 -3.72
N LEU A 22 9.19 -2.48 -2.67
CA LEU A 22 9.61 -1.65 -1.53
C LEU A 22 10.77 -2.27 -0.72
N LEU A 23 10.80 -3.60 -0.60
CA LEU A 23 11.89 -4.31 0.09
C LEU A 23 13.17 -4.32 -0.75
N GLU A 24 13.07 -4.58 -2.07
CA GLU A 24 14.19 -4.59 -3.00
C GLU A 24 14.88 -3.23 -3.08
N LYS A 25 14.10 -2.14 -3.06
CA LYS A 25 14.60 -0.75 -2.97
C LYS A 25 15.01 -0.31 -1.57
N ARG A 26 14.90 -1.17 -0.55
CA ARG A 26 15.20 -0.88 0.86
C ARG A 26 14.41 0.31 1.44
N LEU A 27 13.20 0.55 0.90
CA LEU A 27 12.27 1.59 1.35
C LEU A 27 11.37 1.12 2.49
N ALA A 28 11.27 -0.20 2.70
CA ALA A 28 10.66 -0.82 3.87
C ALA A 28 11.59 -1.85 4.48
N SER A 29 11.44 -2.16 5.77
CA SER A 29 12.11 -3.30 6.41
C SER A 29 11.23 -4.55 6.47
N CYS A 30 9.91 -4.36 6.52
CA CYS A 30 8.92 -5.44 6.57
C CYS A 30 7.57 -4.94 6.08
N VAL A 31 6.80 -5.83 5.45
CA VAL A 31 5.42 -5.59 5.03
C VAL A 31 4.55 -6.75 5.51
N ASN A 32 3.47 -6.44 6.23
CA ASN A 32 2.43 -7.42 6.56
C ASN A 32 1.21 -7.18 5.67
N MET A 33 0.52 -8.25 5.27
CA MET A 33 -0.65 -8.17 4.39
C MET A 33 -1.82 -8.92 5.00
N THR A 34 -3.00 -8.32 4.96
CA THR A 34 -4.26 -8.94 5.38
C THR A 34 -5.37 -8.61 4.39
N PRO A 35 -6.31 -9.53 4.09
CA PRO A 35 -7.55 -9.17 3.43
C PRO A 35 -8.29 -8.08 4.21
N THR A 36 -8.97 -7.18 3.51
CA THR A 36 -9.82 -6.15 4.08
C THR A 36 -10.98 -5.86 3.13
N SER A 37 -12.05 -5.27 3.64
CA SER A 37 -13.11 -4.67 2.83
C SER A 37 -13.07 -3.16 3.05
N SER A 38 -13.27 -2.39 1.99
CA SER A 38 -13.20 -0.93 1.98
C SER A 38 -14.52 -0.34 1.52
N THR A 39 -14.94 0.73 2.19
CA THR A 39 -16.13 1.51 1.83
C THR A 39 -15.73 2.96 1.61
N TYR A 40 -15.98 3.49 0.41
CA TYR A 40 -15.49 4.82 0.00
C TYR A 40 -16.45 5.54 -0.94
N TRP A 41 -16.24 6.85 -1.13
CA TRP A 41 -17.01 7.65 -2.08
C TRP A 41 -16.34 7.63 -3.45
N TRP A 42 -17.10 7.27 -4.48
CA TRP A 42 -16.67 7.30 -5.88
C TRP A 42 -17.82 7.81 -6.77
N GLU A 43 -17.52 8.75 -7.67
CA GLU A 43 -18.49 9.37 -8.59
C GLU A 43 -19.87 9.73 -7.98
N GLY A 44 -19.87 10.24 -6.74
CA GLY A 44 -21.08 10.65 -6.04
C GLY A 44 -21.91 9.50 -5.44
N LYS A 45 -21.36 8.29 -5.32
CA LYS A 45 -21.97 7.14 -4.67
C LYS A 45 -21.02 6.53 -3.64
N ILE A 46 -21.58 5.78 -2.70
CA ILE A 46 -20.81 4.94 -1.79
C ILE A 46 -20.59 3.60 -2.49
N GLU A 47 -19.32 3.20 -2.60
CA GLU A 47 -18.90 1.92 -3.15
C GLU A 47 -18.21 1.06 -2.09
N GLU A 48 -18.23 -0.25 -2.32
CA GLU A 48 -17.59 -1.26 -1.49
C GLU A 48 -16.67 -2.12 -2.36
N ALA A 49 -15.46 -2.42 -1.86
CA ALA A 49 -14.50 -3.27 -2.56
C ALA A 49 -13.74 -4.17 -1.59
N GLU A 50 -13.49 -5.41 -2.00
CA GLU A 50 -12.54 -6.30 -1.33
C GLU A 50 -11.12 -5.93 -1.77
N GLU A 51 -10.24 -5.74 -0.80
CA GLU A 51 -8.87 -5.29 -1.01
C GLU A 51 -7.88 -6.09 -0.12
N VAL A 52 -6.60 -5.79 -0.27
CA VAL A 52 -5.55 -6.23 0.65
C VAL A 52 -4.91 -5.02 1.29
N LEU A 53 -4.93 -4.96 2.63
CA LEU A 53 -4.22 -3.96 3.40
C LEU A 53 -2.76 -4.38 3.60
N LEU A 54 -1.84 -3.50 3.19
CA LEU A 54 -0.41 -3.59 3.44
C LEU A 54 -0.06 -2.69 4.63
N ILE A 55 0.60 -3.26 5.63
CA ILE A 55 1.15 -2.57 6.80
C ILE A 55 2.67 -2.51 6.61
N VAL A 56 3.16 -1.37 6.14
CA VAL A 56 4.55 -1.17 5.75
C VAL A 56 5.32 -0.50 6.88
N LYS A 57 6.35 -1.19 7.39
CA LYS A 57 7.23 -0.68 8.45
C LYS A 57 8.46 -0.03 7.83
N THR A 58 8.63 1.27 8.08
CA THR A 58 9.71 2.08 7.51
C THR A 58 10.21 3.14 8.51
N THR A 59 11.07 4.02 8.04
CA THR A 59 11.54 5.21 8.75
C THR A 59 11.02 6.48 8.06
N SER A 60 10.81 7.55 8.83
CA SER A 60 10.15 8.76 8.33
C SER A 60 10.89 9.42 7.15
N ASP A 61 12.21 9.29 7.09
CA ASP A 61 13.06 9.79 6.00
C ASP A 61 12.83 9.08 4.65
N LYS A 62 12.24 7.87 4.67
CA LYS A 62 11.98 7.07 3.45
C LYS A 62 10.56 7.21 2.92
N VAL A 63 9.68 7.89 3.64
CA VAL A 63 8.24 7.94 3.29
C VAL A 63 8.00 8.61 1.94
N ASN A 64 8.72 9.69 1.62
CA ASN A 64 8.55 10.38 0.34
C ASN A 64 8.94 9.50 -0.85
N ASP A 65 10.08 8.82 -0.76
CA ASP A 65 10.54 7.89 -1.80
C ASP A 65 9.61 6.68 -1.91
N LEU A 66 9.15 6.13 -0.78
CA LEU A 66 8.17 5.05 -0.74
C LEU A 66 6.88 5.45 -1.47
N VAL A 67 6.32 6.62 -1.18
CA VAL A 67 5.09 7.11 -1.83
C VAL A 67 5.29 7.29 -3.33
N LYS A 68 6.44 7.82 -3.76
CA LYS A 68 6.77 7.96 -5.17
C LYS A 68 6.75 6.60 -5.88
N GLU A 69 7.45 5.61 -5.32
CA GLU A 69 7.54 4.28 -5.91
C GLU A 69 6.20 3.53 -5.95
N VAL A 70 5.31 3.76 -4.99
CA VAL A 70 3.99 3.11 -4.99
C VAL A 70 3.06 3.72 -6.05
N LYS A 71 3.10 5.04 -6.24
CA LYS A 71 2.26 5.74 -7.23
C LYS A 71 2.59 5.39 -8.67
N ASP A 72 3.86 5.13 -8.96
CA ASP A 72 4.31 4.79 -10.30
C ASP A 72 3.88 3.35 -10.69
N ASP A 73 3.58 2.49 -9.71
CA ASP A 73 3.41 1.04 -9.88
C ASP A 73 1.99 0.53 -9.56
N THR A 74 1.09 1.41 -9.05
CA THR A 74 -0.25 1.00 -8.58
C THR A 74 -1.36 1.91 -9.12
N PRO A 75 -2.38 1.38 -9.82
CA PRO A 75 -3.63 2.11 -10.03
C PRO A 75 -4.36 2.21 -8.68
N VAL A 76 -4.52 3.44 -8.19
CA VAL A 76 -5.35 3.74 -7.02
C VAL A 76 -6.81 3.83 -7.51
N PRO A 77 -7.79 3.26 -6.79
CA PRO A 77 -9.18 3.65 -6.99
C PRO A 77 -9.36 5.16 -6.73
#